data_AF-A0A2P4YY93-F1
#
_entry.id   AF-A0A2P4YY93-F1
#
_cell.length_a   1.000
_cell.length_b   1.000
_cell.length_c   1.000
_cell.angle_alpha   90.00
_cell.angle_beta   90.00
_cell.angle_gamma   90.00
#
_symmetry.space_group_name_H-M   'P 1'
#
loop_
_entity.id
_entity.type
_entity.pdbx_description
1 polymer ?
#
loop_
_entity_poly.entity_id
_entity_poly.type
_entity_poly.pdbx_seq_one_letter_code
_entity_poly.pdbx_strand_id
1 'polypeptide(L)'
;MDDVTRDRITESSLYNDLLISSVLLDDNSLDAIIKGFDSMTHELQESFNNYLSKVRKKIINEFENLEYEKLSFEQEKRRIIREIECNRKAEVERVHKLRNTLEEETEIAKKLIIKEKHDNAKKLLNEKESFYKKQQELANHWQMIENKLNQERLELEKIKDKITEINFSARSTVEINVGGTIFEVSRSILTEGKAKGSLLDRIFSDKTLDIEIETDKNGNVFFDRDPEIFKIIINYLRDSEKCLPSPSTTQMSLNILKEFNYFGIKFYDNSLVYVFGGCNGEMILDTSELFITPICLEDEFSEEINKNVGWSKVKTMPTPRAHGSSTNLDKSNCALFGGYNNSSKALDSLEIYDPLTDSWRLGPSMLIGRRNLASITLEDGRIFAIGGFDGENIISSTEFYDYRTKFWSVSPQLNIPRSSASCVKLDQFSIAIIGGTCGNKRLKSIEVFDTRRNQWELIQSKELLEVRSGSIAYASFGKVCIWGGIDENNDVLCSGELFNISSSPIDNNSTYIKPLDKGIFDSKIHPISMGKYSAIICGGQTADETIKTTQFYCLQEDKWYKGPDLIFPRYGHAITKLDI
;
A
#
# COMPACT_ATOMS: atom_id res chain seq x y z
N MET A 1 0.92 -70.39 4.89
CA MET A 1 0.54 -71.08 6.13
C MET A 1 -0.68 -71.93 5.79
N ASP A 2 -0.55 -72.77 4.77
CA ASP A 2 0.11 -74.09 4.75
C ASP A 2 -1.00 -75.10 5.06
N ASP A 3 -1.69 -75.69 4.07
CA ASP A 3 -1.24 -76.72 3.12
C ASP A 3 -1.07 -78.10 3.80
N VAL A 4 -1.44 -79.15 3.04
CA VAL A 4 -1.09 -80.59 3.27
C VAL A 4 -1.97 -81.29 4.35
N THR A 5 -2.68 -82.43 4.18
CA THR A 5 -2.65 -83.59 3.25
C THR A 5 -3.92 -84.43 3.50
N ARG A 6 -4.72 -84.83 2.49
CA ARG A 6 -4.73 -86.18 1.86
C ARG A 6 -4.27 -87.35 2.74
N ASP A 7 -5.14 -88.34 2.95
CA ASP A 7 -4.99 -89.59 2.20
C ASP A 7 -6.22 -90.49 2.20
N ARG A 8 -6.44 -91.07 1.02
CA ARG A 8 -7.37 -92.15 0.71
C ARG A 8 -6.68 -93.47 1.04
N ILE A 9 -7.40 -94.43 1.60
CA ILE A 9 -7.17 -95.84 1.30
C ILE A 9 -8.52 -96.50 1.01
N THR A 10 -8.73 -96.77 -0.28
CA THR A 10 -9.59 -97.81 -0.82
C THR A 10 -8.79 -99.10 -0.83
N GLU A 11 -9.32 -100.20 -0.31
CA GLU A 11 -8.90 -101.53 -0.78
C GLU A 11 -10.06 -102.51 -0.75
N SER A 12 -10.40 -102.97 -1.95
CA SER A 12 -11.28 -104.09 -2.24
C SER A 12 -10.49 -105.40 -2.22
N SER A 13 -11.24 -106.50 -2.06
CA SER A 13 -10.93 -107.84 -2.60
C SER A 13 -9.67 -108.56 -2.11
N LEU A 14 -9.89 -109.56 -1.25
CA LEU A 14 -9.22 -110.85 -1.42
C LEU A 14 -10.28 -111.96 -1.33
N TYR A 15 -10.62 -112.42 -2.52
CA TYR A 15 -11.30 -113.68 -2.81
C TYR A 15 -10.21 -114.75 -2.97
N ASN A 16 -10.49 -115.96 -2.47
CA ASN A 16 -9.88 -117.25 -2.84
C ASN A 16 -8.40 -117.52 -2.53
N ASP A 17 -8.14 -118.44 -1.60
CA ASP A 17 -7.78 -119.84 -1.94
C ASP A 17 -7.30 -120.60 -0.70
N LEU A 18 -8.00 -121.68 -0.32
CA LEU A 18 -7.37 -122.94 0.12
C LEU A 18 -8.41 -124.07 0.14
N LEU A 19 -8.13 -125.04 -0.74
CA LEU A 19 -8.86 -126.28 -0.99
C LEU A 19 -8.91 -127.22 0.23
N ILE A 20 -10.11 -127.74 0.46
CA ILE A 20 -10.50 -129.17 0.63
C ILE A 20 -9.47 -130.11 1.29
N SER A 21 -9.81 -130.60 2.49
CA SER A 21 -9.67 -132.03 2.79
C SER A 21 -10.93 -132.53 3.49
N SER A 22 -11.61 -133.46 2.84
CA SER A 22 -12.76 -134.21 3.34
C SER A 22 -12.41 -134.99 4.60
N VAL A 23 -13.07 -134.70 5.71
CA VAL A 23 -13.18 -135.60 6.86
C VAL A 23 -14.64 -135.66 7.26
N LEU A 24 -15.24 -136.83 7.05
CA LEU A 24 -16.59 -137.22 7.49
C LEU A 24 -16.71 -136.98 8.99
N LEU A 25 -17.56 -136.02 9.40
CA LEU A 25 -17.93 -135.79 10.80
C LEU A 25 -19.45 -135.55 10.85
N ASP A 26 -20.10 -136.29 11.75
CA ASP A 26 -21.55 -136.41 11.94
C ASP A 26 -22.33 -135.08 11.94
N ASP A 27 -23.58 -135.14 11.47
CA ASP A 27 -24.57 -134.04 11.43
C ASP A 27 -24.80 -133.34 12.79
N ASN A 28 -24.35 -133.93 13.90
CA ASN A 28 -24.40 -133.33 15.24
C ASN A 28 -23.29 -132.28 15.52
N SER A 29 -22.26 -132.18 14.68
CA SER A 29 -21.14 -131.24 14.87
C SER A 29 -21.30 -129.89 14.16
N LEU A 30 -22.10 -129.83 13.08
CA LEU A 30 -22.33 -128.61 12.29
C LEU A 30 -23.27 -127.63 13.00
N ASP A 31 -24.28 -128.16 13.71
CA ASP A 31 -25.30 -127.38 14.43
C ASP A 31 -24.72 -126.67 15.67
N ALA A 32 -23.63 -127.20 16.25
CA ALA A 32 -22.91 -126.60 17.37
C ALA A 32 -22.04 -125.41 16.95
N ILE A 33 -21.44 -125.45 15.75
CA ILE A 33 -20.58 -124.38 15.23
C ILE A 33 -21.42 -123.19 14.76
N ILE A 34 -22.57 -123.44 14.12
CA ILE A 34 -23.52 -122.39 13.68
C ILE A 34 -24.12 -121.68 14.90
N LYS A 35 -24.55 -122.41 15.94
CA LYS A 35 -25.01 -121.82 17.20
C LYS A 35 -23.92 -121.01 17.92
N GLY A 36 -22.65 -121.44 17.84
CA GLY A 36 -21.52 -120.69 18.39
C GLY A 36 -21.22 -119.39 17.63
N PHE A 37 -21.37 -119.39 16.30
CA PHE A 37 -21.16 -118.21 15.46
C PHE A 37 -22.30 -117.19 15.58
N ASP A 38 -23.54 -117.66 15.69
CA ASP A 38 -24.71 -116.81 15.96
C ASP A 38 -24.64 -116.17 17.36
N SER A 39 -24.12 -116.89 18.36
CA SER A 39 -23.88 -116.33 19.71
C SER A 39 -22.81 -115.22 19.70
N MET A 40 -21.68 -115.44 19.01
CA MET A 40 -20.62 -114.42 18.92
C MET A 40 -21.04 -113.19 18.13
N THR A 41 -21.80 -113.35 17.05
CA THR A 41 -22.30 -112.22 16.26
C THR A 41 -23.35 -111.41 17.03
N HIS A 42 -24.19 -112.06 17.84
CA HIS A 42 -25.11 -111.39 18.75
C HIS A 42 -24.36 -110.63 19.85
N GLU A 43 -23.33 -111.22 20.47
CA GLU A 43 -22.50 -110.54 21.48
C GLU A 43 -21.74 -109.33 20.92
N LEU A 44 -21.20 -109.44 19.69
CA LEU A 44 -20.54 -108.32 19.00
C LEU A 44 -21.52 -107.20 18.65
N GLN A 45 -22.73 -107.53 18.17
CA GLN A 45 -23.78 -106.54 17.93
C GLN A 45 -24.22 -105.85 19.22
N GLU A 46 -24.36 -106.59 20.32
CA GLU A 46 -24.76 -106.04 21.61
C GLU A 46 -23.65 -105.13 22.20
N SER A 47 -22.39 -105.53 22.07
CA SER A 47 -21.22 -104.72 22.44
C SER A 47 -21.13 -103.43 21.62
N PHE A 48 -21.32 -103.51 20.30
CA PHE A 48 -21.29 -102.35 19.41
C PHE A 48 -22.47 -101.41 19.65
N ASN A 49 -23.67 -101.94 19.89
CA ASN A 49 -24.85 -101.15 20.25
C ASN A 49 -24.68 -100.47 21.62
N ASN A 50 -24.04 -101.15 22.58
CA ASN A 50 -23.69 -100.55 23.87
C ASN A 50 -22.63 -99.44 23.73
N TYR A 51 -21.65 -99.61 22.84
CA TYR A 51 -20.68 -98.56 22.52
C TYR A 51 -21.35 -97.35 21.85
N LEU A 52 -22.19 -97.57 20.83
CA LEU A 52 -22.97 -96.52 20.15
C LEU A 52 -23.89 -95.78 21.13
N SER A 53 -24.55 -96.50 22.04
CA SER A 53 -25.37 -95.91 23.10
C SER A 53 -24.55 -95.02 24.03
N LYS A 54 -23.36 -95.46 24.45
CA LYS A 54 -22.44 -94.66 25.27
C LYS A 54 -21.94 -93.40 24.54
N VAL A 55 -21.53 -93.52 23.27
CA VAL A 55 -21.08 -92.37 22.46
C VAL A 55 -22.23 -91.38 22.26
N ARG A 56 -23.43 -91.86 21.94
CA ARG A 56 -24.61 -91.01 21.75
C ARG A 56 -24.99 -90.27 23.03
N LYS A 57 -24.95 -90.93 24.19
CA LYS A 57 -25.14 -90.27 25.50
C LYS A 57 -24.08 -89.21 25.79
N LYS A 58 -22.81 -89.48 25.46
CA LYS A 58 -21.72 -88.52 25.65
C LYS A 58 -21.91 -87.26 24.79
N ILE A 59 -22.27 -87.44 23.51
CA ILE A 59 -22.55 -86.33 22.59
C ILE A 59 -23.75 -85.51 23.06
N ILE A 60 -24.84 -86.15 23.48
CA ILE A 60 -26.02 -85.44 24.02
C ILE A 60 -25.64 -84.61 25.25
N ASN A 61 -24.87 -85.18 26.18
CA ASN A 61 -24.43 -84.48 27.38
C ASN A 61 -23.48 -83.29 27.08
N GLU A 62 -22.63 -83.40 26.06
CA GLU A 62 -21.81 -82.27 25.58
C GLU A 62 -22.65 -81.17 24.93
N PHE A 63 -23.68 -81.53 24.14
CA PHE A 63 -24.62 -80.55 23.57
C PHE A 63 -25.42 -79.82 24.66
N GLU A 64 -25.92 -80.55 25.67
CA GLU A 64 -26.64 -79.95 26.80
C GLU A 64 -25.75 -79.00 27.62
N ASN A 65 -24.49 -79.37 27.85
CA ASN A 65 -23.52 -78.49 28.51
C ASN A 65 -23.24 -77.21 27.71
N LEU A 66 -23.04 -77.33 26.39
CA LEU A 66 -22.82 -76.17 25.51
C LEU A 66 -24.04 -75.25 25.46
N GLU A 67 -25.25 -75.81 25.49
CA GLU A 67 -26.48 -75.03 25.53
C GLU A 67 -26.63 -74.26 26.86
N TYR A 68 -26.24 -74.88 27.97
CA TYR A 68 -26.18 -74.23 29.28
C TYR A 68 -25.13 -73.09 29.30
N GLU A 69 -23.92 -73.33 28.80
CA GLU A 69 -22.87 -72.30 28.71
C GLU A 69 -23.30 -71.12 27.84
N LYS A 70 -23.93 -71.38 26.68
CA LYS A 70 -24.48 -70.34 25.82
C LYS A 70 -25.52 -69.49 26.54
N LEU A 71 -26.43 -70.12 27.29
CA LEU A 71 -27.46 -69.43 28.05
C LEU A 71 -26.84 -68.56 29.16
N SER A 72 -25.84 -69.09 29.88
CA SER A 72 -25.09 -68.36 30.90
C SER A 72 -24.37 -67.14 30.31
N PHE A 73 -23.73 -67.29 29.15
CA PHE A 73 -23.02 -66.21 28.48
C PHE A 73 -23.97 -65.10 28.01
N GLU A 74 -25.15 -65.46 27.47
CA GLU A 74 -26.17 -64.48 27.09
C GLU A 74 -26.75 -63.73 28.30
N GLN A 75 -26.88 -64.39 29.46
CA GLN A 75 -27.28 -63.71 30.70
C GLN A 75 -26.23 -62.71 31.17
N GLU A 76 -24.94 -63.08 31.17
CA GLU A 76 -23.86 -62.19 31.60
C GLU A 76 -23.68 -61.02 30.64
N LYS A 77 -23.79 -61.26 29.32
CA LYS A 77 -23.81 -60.20 28.30
C LYS A 77 -24.92 -59.18 28.57
N ARG A 78 -26.14 -59.63 28.87
CA ARG A 78 -27.26 -58.73 29.21
C ARG A 78 -26.99 -57.94 30.50
N ARG A 79 -26.34 -58.54 31.48
CA ARG A 79 -25.95 -57.87 32.72
C ARG A 79 -24.96 -56.73 32.45
N ILE A 80 -23.87 -57.01 31.73
CA ILE A 80 -22.84 -56.03 31.39
C ILE A 80 -23.42 -54.86 30.59
N ILE A 81 -24.30 -55.14 29.61
CA ILE A 81 -24.95 -54.08 28.82
C ILE A 81 -25.76 -53.14 29.72
N ARG A 82 -26.54 -53.68 30.66
CA ARG A 82 -27.32 -52.85 31.60
C ARG A 82 -26.43 -51.99 32.49
N GLU A 83 -25.31 -52.54 32.94
CA GLU A 83 -24.34 -51.81 33.77
C GLU A 83 -23.71 -50.63 33.00
N ILE A 84 -23.30 -50.86 31.75
CA ILE A 84 -22.77 -49.81 30.86
C ILE A 84 -23.83 -48.73 30.62
N GLU A 85 -25.09 -49.10 30.35
CA GLU A 85 -26.16 -48.13 30.16
C GLU A 85 -26.46 -47.31 31.42
N CYS A 86 -26.40 -47.94 32.59
CA CYS A 86 -26.58 -47.26 33.87
C CYS A 86 -25.44 -46.26 34.14
N ASN A 87 -24.19 -46.69 33.97
CA ASN A 87 -23.01 -45.84 34.13
C ASN A 87 -23.02 -44.66 33.14
N ARG A 88 -23.41 -44.91 31.88
CA ARG A 88 -23.54 -43.86 30.87
C ARG A 88 -24.58 -42.82 31.27
N LYS A 89 -25.74 -43.23 31.77
CA LYS A 89 -26.79 -42.31 32.24
C LYS A 89 -26.31 -41.46 33.41
N ALA A 90 -25.65 -42.08 34.40
CA ALA A 90 -25.11 -41.37 35.56
C ALA A 90 -24.06 -40.32 35.15
N GLU A 91 -23.19 -40.64 34.19
CA GLU A 91 -22.15 -39.73 33.76
C GLU A 91 -22.71 -38.55 32.93
N VAL A 92 -23.69 -38.80 32.07
CA VAL A 92 -24.40 -37.72 31.35
C VAL A 92 -25.06 -36.75 32.35
N GLU A 93 -25.66 -37.26 33.42
CA GLU A 93 -26.28 -36.42 34.45
C GLU A 93 -25.24 -35.61 35.24
N ARG A 94 -24.08 -36.19 35.53
CA ARG A 94 -22.95 -35.49 36.16
C ARG A 94 -22.44 -34.34 35.29
N VAL A 95 -22.21 -34.60 34.00
CA VAL A 95 -21.77 -33.57 33.03
C VAL A 95 -22.80 -32.46 32.90
N HIS A 96 -24.10 -32.79 32.89
CA HIS A 96 -25.15 -31.79 32.82
C HIS A 96 -25.17 -30.88 34.07
N LYS A 97 -25.00 -31.44 35.27
CA LYS A 97 -24.89 -30.64 36.50
C LYS A 97 -23.68 -29.70 36.48
N LEU A 98 -22.51 -30.19 36.10
CA LEU A 98 -21.28 -29.37 35.97
C LEU A 98 -21.46 -28.22 34.98
N ARG A 99 -22.10 -28.48 33.83
CA ARG A 99 -22.37 -27.45 32.83
C ARG A 99 -23.28 -26.34 33.37
N ASN A 100 -24.34 -26.69 34.10
CA ASN A 100 -25.25 -25.70 34.67
C ASN A 100 -24.54 -24.83 35.72
N THR A 101 -23.70 -25.43 36.57
CA THR A 101 -22.89 -24.66 37.54
C THR A 101 -21.93 -23.70 36.84
N LEU A 102 -21.24 -24.15 35.78
CA LEU A 102 -20.34 -23.30 35.02
C LEU A 102 -21.09 -22.16 34.30
N GLU A 103 -22.27 -22.43 33.74
CA GLU A 103 -23.11 -21.41 33.12
C GLU A 103 -23.53 -20.34 34.15
N GLU A 104 -23.91 -20.73 35.36
CA GLU A 104 -24.21 -19.80 36.47
C GLU A 104 -23.00 -18.95 36.88
N GLU A 105 -21.83 -19.56 37.05
CA GLU A 105 -20.58 -18.84 37.39
C GLU A 105 -20.19 -17.84 36.29
N THR A 106 -20.32 -18.22 35.02
CA THR A 106 -20.02 -17.34 33.89
C THR A 106 -20.98 -16.15 33.80
N GLU A 107 -22.27 -16.33 34.11
CA GLU A 107 -23.23 -15.23 34.15
C GLU A 107 -22.95 -14.25 35.29
N ILE A 108 -22.51 -14.74 36.46
CA ILE A 108 -22.08 -13.87 37.56
C ILE A 108 -20.84 -13.06 37.16
N ALA A 109 -19.85 -13.71 36.55
CA ALA A 109 -18.63 -13.04 36.07
C ALA A 109 -18.94 -11.96 35.01
N LYS A 110 -19.82 -12.25 34.04
CA LYS A 110 -20.27 -11.26 33.04
C LYS A 110 -20.91 -10.03 33.68
N LYS A 111 -21.78 -10.21 34.68
CA LYS A 111 -22.43 -9.10 35.40
C LYS A 111 -21.41 -8.22 36.12
N LEU A 112 -20.39 -8.81 36.73
CA LEU A 112 -19.30 -8.06 37.39
C LEU A 112 -18.49 -7.24 36.39
N ILE A 113 -18.10 -7.83 35.25
CA ILE A 113 -17.35 -7.14 34.19
C ILE A 113 -18.16 -5.97 33.61
N ILE A 114 -19.46 -6.15 33.38
CA ILE A 114 -20.33 -5.08 32.88
C ILE A 114 -20.38 -3.90 33.87
N LYS A 115 -20.50 -4.21 35.17
CA LYS A 115 -20.50 -3.19 36.23
C LYS A 115 -19.17 -2.42 36.28
N GLU A 116 -18.04 -3.13 36.27
CA GLU A 116 -16.72 -2.52 36.28
C GLU A 116 -16.48 -1.65 35.04
N LYS A 117 -16.90 -2.11 33.85
CA LYS A 117 -16.83 -1.34 32.61
C LYS A 117 -17.64 -0.05 32.69
N HIS A 118 -18.83 -0.10 33.29
CA HIS A 118 -19.68 1.08 33.48
C HIS A 118 -19.06 2.08 34.46
N ASP A 119 -18.52 1.59 35.59
CA ASP A 119 -17.86 2.45 36.59
C ASP A 119 -16.58 3.10 36.02
N ASN A 120 -15.78 2.36 35.25
CA ASN A 120 -14.62 2.89 34.55
C ASN A 120 -15.00 3.92 33.48
N ALA A 121 -16.06 3.67 32.71
CA ALA A 121 -16.57 4.63 31.73
C ALA A 121 -17.01 5.95 32.39
N LYS A 122 -17.67 5.87 33.55
CA LYS A 122 -18.07 7.06 34.32
C LYS A 122 -16.87 7.83 34.86
N LYS A 123 -15.84 7.12 35.35
CA LYS A 123 -14.59 7.76 35.80
C LYS A 123 -13.88 8.48 34.67
N LEU A 124 -13.75 7.83 33.51
CA LEU A 124 -13.18 8.42 32.29
C LEU A 124 -13.95 9.65 31.81
N LEU A 125 -15.29 9.63 31.90
CA LEU A 125 -16.12 10.78 31.54
C LEU A 125 -15.86 11.98 32.46
N ASN A 126 -15.79 11.75 33.77
CA ASN A 126 -15.49 12.80 34.75
C ASN A 126 -14.06 13.36 34.56
N GLU A 127 -13.08 12.50 34.28
CA GLU A 127 -11.71 12.93 33.97
C GLU A 127 -11.67 13.77 32.69
N LYS A 128 -12.40 13.35 31.64
CA LYS A 128 -12.56 14.08 30.38
C LYS A 128 -13.19 15.46 30.58
N GLU A 129 -14.25 15.58 31.38
CA GLU A 129 -14.87 16.87 31.72
C GLU A 129 -13.90 17.78 32.48
N SER A 130 -13.16 17.22 33.45
CA SER A 130 -12.14 17.99 34.19
C SER A 130 -11.00 18.48 33.30
N PHE A 131 -10.62 17.68 32.29
CA PHE A 131 -9.59 18.01 31.31
C PHE A 131 -10.06 19.15 30.40
N TYR A 132 -11.28 19.08 29.86
CA TYR A 132 -11.83 20.18 29.05
C TYR A 132 -11.93 21.49 29.83
N LYS A 133 -12.31 21.42 31.11
CA LYS A 133 -12.34 22.61 31.95
C LYS A 133 -10.95 23.26 32.08
N LYS A 134 -9.91 22.46 32.33
CA LYS A 134 -8.51 22.93 32.35
C LYS A 134 -8.05 23.48 30.99
N GLN A 135 -8.45 22.83 29.90
CA GLN A 135 -8.15 23.29 28.55
C GLN A 135 -8.78 24.66 28.28
N GLN A 136 -10.03 24.86 28.69
CA GLN A 136 -10.72 26.15 28.58
C GLN A 136 -10.05 27.24 29.43
N GLU A 137 -9.63 26.91 30.65
CA GLU A 137 -8.89 27.84 31.52
C GLU A 137 -7.54 28.24 30.90
N LEU A 138 -6.81 27.28 30.31
CA LEU A 138 -5.58 27.54 29.58
C LEU A 138 -5.82 28.37 28.32
N ALA A 139 -6.88 28.11 27.56
CA ALA A 139 -7.24 28.89 26.37
C ALA A 139 -7.56 30.34 26.74
N ASN A 140 -8.33 30.56 27.80
CA ASN A 140 -8.63 31.90 28.31
C ASN A 140 -7.36 32.62 28.77
N HIS A 141 -6.45 31.90 29.44
CA HIS A 141 -5.17 32.47 29.87
C HIS A 141 -4.28 32.84 28.67
N TRP A 142 -4.22 31.96 27.66
CA TRP A 142 -3.53 32.22 26.40
C TRP A 142 -4.10 33.43 25.68
N GLN A 143 -5.41 33.56 25.59
CA GLN A 143 -6.04 34.71 24.96
C GLN A 143 -5.75 36.02 25.71
N MET A 144 -5.64 35.96 27.05
CA MET A 144 -5.21 37.11 27.84
C MET A 144 -3.75 37.48 27.58
N ILE A 145 -2.86 36.48 27.47
CA ILE A 145 -1.44 36.69 27.12
C ILE A 145 -1.31 37.24 25.69
N GLU A 146 -2.05 36.67 24.75
CA GLU A 146 -2.07 37.09 23.35
C GLU A 146 -2.56 38.53 23.20
N ASN A 147 -3.62 38.91 23.94
CA ASN A 147 -4.08 40.30 23.98
C ASN A 147 -3.02 41.24 24.55
N LYS A 148 -2.29 40.84 25.60
CA LYS A 148 -1.17 41.63 26.15
C LYS A 148 -0.02 41.74 25.15
N LEU A 149 0.38 40.63 24.53
CA LEU A 149 1.42 40.60 23.51
C LEU A 149 1.04 41.43 22.29
N ASN A 150 -0.23 41.43 21.87
CA ASN A 150 -0.72 42.27 20.77
C ASN A 150 -0.72 43.75 21.14
N GLN A 151 -1.03 44.11 22.40
CA GLN A 151 -0.89 45.48 22.89
C GLN A 151 0.58 45.93 22.89
N GLU A 152 1.48 45.11 23.45
CA GLU A 152 2.92 45.37 23.42
C GLU A 152 3.45 45.43 21.98
N ARG A 153 2.98 44.56 21.08
CA ARG A 153 3.31 44.58 19.66
C ARG A 153 2.86 45.87 19.00
N LEU A 154 1.67 46.38 19.31
CA LEU A 154 1.16 47.64 18.77
C LEU A 154 1.98 48.84 19.27
N GLU A 155 2.45 48.80 20.52
CA GLU A 155 3.36 49.81 21.05
C GLU A 155 4.76 49.72 20.40
N LEU A 156 5.27 48.50 20.23
CA LEU A 156 6.51 48.24 19.49
C LEU A 156 6.39 48.60 18.01
N GLU A 157 5.22 48.45 17.39
CA GLU A 157 4.94 48.91 16.02
C GLU A 157 4.96 50.43 15.95
N LYS A 158 4.37 51.14 16.91
CA LYS A 158 4.48 52.61 16.98
C LYS A 158 5.92 53.08 17.19
N ILE A 159 6.70 52.34 17.98
CA ILE A 159 8.13 52.61 18.19
C ILE A 159 8.92 52.26 16.92
N LYS A 160 8.59 51.15 16.25
CA LYS A 160 9.14 50.74 14.96
C LYS A 160 8.83 51.78 13.91
N ASP A 161 7.62 52.30 13.82
CA ASP A 161 7.19 53.31 12.86
C ASP A 161 7.99 54.61 13.06
N LYS A 162 8.20 55.01 14.31
CA LYS A 162 9.10 56.13 14.67
C LYS A 162 10.57 55.84 14.34
N ILE A 163 11.05 54.63 14.60
CA ILE A 163 12.40 54.20 14.22
C ILE A 163 12.53 54.10 12.71
N THR A 164 11.49 53.70 11.98
CA THR A 164 11.48 53.62 10.52
C THR A 164 11.38 54.99 9.90
N GLU A 165 10.74 55.99 10.53
CA GLU A 165 10.81 57.41 10.11
C GLU A 165 12.22 57.99 10.34
N ILE A 166 12.86 57.64 11.46
CA ILE A 166 14.24 58.05 11.80
C ILE A 166 15.26 57.33 10.91
N ASN A 167 15.04 56.04 10.58
CA ASN A 167 15.84 55.25 9.65
C ASN A 167 15.49 55.52 8.17
N PHE A 168 14.30 56.06 7.85
CA PHE A 168 13.96 56.54 6.50
C PHE A 168 14.84 57.73 6.10
N SER A 169 15.29 58.50 7.10
CA SER A 169 16.30 59.55 6.93
C SER A 169 17.73 59.00 6.78
N ALA A 170 17.95 57.70 6.97
CA ALA A 170 19.21 56.99 6.79
C ALA A 170 19.08 55.90 5.71
N ARG A 171 18.73 56.30 4.48
CA ARG A 171 18.81 55.44 3.29
C ARG A 171 20.26 54.97 3.10
N SER A 172 20.60 53.77 3.56
CA SER A 172 21.79 53.08 3.07
C SER A 172 21.39 52.37 1.77
N THR A 173 21.48 53.09 0.66
CA THR A 173 21.64 52.43 -0.63
C THR A 173 22.89 51.57 -0.58
N VAL A 174 22.83 50.40 -1.20
CA VAL A 174 23.96 49.48 -1.30
C VAL A 174 24.33 49.36 -2.76
N GLU A 175 25.64 49.42 -3.02
CA GLU A 175 26.21 49.18 -4.33
C GLU A 175 26.54 47.71 -4.46
N ILE A 176 26.00 47.07 -5.50
CA ILE A 176 26.25 45.68 -5.83
C ILE A 176 26.87 45.63 -7.22
N ASN A 177 28.00 44.94 -7.35
CA ASN A 177 28.65 44.72 -8.63
C ASN A 177 28.22 43.36 -9.19
N VAL A 178 27.48 43.36 -10.30
CA VAL A 178 27.07 42.13 -10.99
C VAL A 178 27.67 42.10 -12.38
N GLY A 179 28.57 41.15 -12.65
CA GLY A 179 29.23 41.00 -13.95
C GLY A 179 29.99 42.25 -14.40
N GLY A 180 30.46 43.08 -13.46
CA GLY A 180 31.13 44.36 -13.73
C GLY A 180 30.20 45.58 -13.79
N THR A 181 28.88 45.40 -13.68
CA THR A 181 27.89 46.50 -13.66
C THR A 181 27.47 46.81 -12.23
N ILE A 182 27.54 48.08 -11.84
CA ILE A 182 27.17 48.53 -10.50
C ILE A 182 25.68 48.85 -10.45
N PHE A 183 24.98 48.24 -9.50
CA PHE A 183 23.59 48.49 -9.19
C PHE A 183 23.49 49.18 -7.83
N GLU A 184 22.92 50.37 -7.82
CA GLU A 184 22.57 51.07 -6.58
C GLU A 184 21.12 50.72 -6.20
N VAL A 185 20.94 50.03 -5.07
CA VAL A 185 19.63 49.52 -4.65
C VAL A 185 19.42 49.80 -3.15
N SER A 186 18.19 50.16 -2.77
CA SER A 186 17.83 50.27 -1.36
C SER A 186 17.92 48.91 -0.69
N ARG A 187 18.56 48.87 0.50
CA ARG A 187 18.67 47.64 1.30
C ARG A 187 17.31 46.97 1.54
N SER A 188 16.23 47.75 1.74
CA SER A 188 14.88 47.23 1.93
C SER A 188 14.37 46.35 0.76
N ILE A 189 14.71 46.68 -0.48
CA ILE A 189 14.31 45.90 -1.67
C ILE A 189 14.97 44.51 -1.65
N LEU A 190 16.16 44.41 -1.04
CA LEU A 190 16.98 43.20 -1.02
C LEU A 190 16.69 42.31 0.20
N THR A 191 16.05 42.84 1.24
CA THR A 191 15.82 42.12 2.52
C THR A 191 14.33 41.90 2.83
N GLU A 192 13.43 42.68 2.23
CA GLU A 192 11.99 42.63 2.52
C GLU A 192 11.18 42.05 1.35
N GLY A 193 9.87 41.84 1.57
CA GLY A 193 8.96 41.32 0.55
C GLY A 193 9.42 40.00 -0.07
N LYS A 194 9.46 39.95 -1.41
CA LYS A 194 9.87 38.78 -2.20
C LYS A 194 11.34 38.39 -2.06
N ALA A 195 12.19 39.30 -1.57
CA ALA A 195 13.58 38.99 -1.29
C ALA A 195 13.78 38.28 0.04
N LYS A 196 12.78 38.27 0.93
CA LYS A 196 12.92 37.68 2.27
C LYS A 196 13.22 36.18 2.22
N GLY A 197 14.24 35.74 2.96
CA GLY A 197 14.73 34.37 2.97
C GLY A 197 15.63 33.99 1.80
N SER A 198 15.79 34.87 0.82
CA SER A 198 16.67 34.72 -0.35
C SER A 198 18.14 34.87 0.03
N LEU A 199 19.03 34.58 -0.91
CA LEU A 199 20.47 34.84 -0.78
C LEU A 199 20.75 36.33 -0.54
N LEU A 200 20.03 37.22 -1.22
CA LEU A 200 20.19 38.67 -1.07
C LEU A 200 19.79 39.12 0.35
N ASP A 201 18.69 38.61 0.89
CA ASP A 201 18.27 38.93 2.26
C ASP A 201 19.32 38.45 3.27
N ARG A 202 19.85 37.24 3.11
CA ARG A 202 20.91 36.73 3.99
C ARG A 202 22.16 37.61 3.97
N ILE A 203 22.59 38.08 2.79
CA ILE A 203 23.79 38.91 2.64
C ILE A 203 23.58 40.30 3.25
N PHE A 204 22.41 40.93 3.03
CA PHE A 204 22.18 42.34 3.36
C PHE A 204 21.39 42.59 4.65
N SER A 205 20.92 41.56 5.36
CA SER A 205 20.19 41.69 6.64
C SER A 205 21.07 41.69 7.89
N ASP A 206 22.40 41.76 7.76
CA ASP A 206 23.40 41.73 8.86
C ASP A 206 23.28 40.49 9.79
N LYS A 207 22.64 39.41 9.32
CA LYS A 207 22.49 38.12 10.03
C LYS A 207 23.55 37.08 9.64
N THR A 208 24.66 37.51 9.07
CA THR A 208 25.71 36.66 8.51
C THR A 208 26.67 36.16 9.59
N LEU A 209 26.53 34.90 10.00
CA LEU A 209 27.58 34.17 10.72
C LEU A 209 28.36 33.18 9.83
N ASP A 210 27.88 32.83 8.62
CA ASP A 210 28.43 31.66 7.88
C ASP A 210 28.55 31.80 6.34
N ILE A 211 28.53 33.00 5.74
CA ILE A 211 28.64 33.15 4.26
C ILE A 211 29.87 34.00 3.90
N GLU A 212 30.82 33.41 3.14
CA GLU A 212 31.90 34.16 2.49
C GLU A 212 31.32 35.01 1.35
N ILE A 213 31.45 36.33 1.46
CA ILE A 213 30.97 37.28 0.45
C ILE A 213 32.17 37.69 -0.41
N GLU A 214 32.12 37.40 -1.70
CA GLU A 214 33.08 37.94 -2.65
C GLU A 214 32.86 39.45 -2.80
N THR A 215 33.94 40.22 -2.69
CA THR A 215 33.91 41.67 -2.89
C THR A 215 34.80 42.06 -4.05
N ASP A 216 34.39 43.08 -4.80
CA ASP A 216 35.23 43.67 -5.83
C ASP A 216 36.39 44.50 -5.24
N LYS A 217 37.19 45.11 -6.13
CA LYS A 217 38.33 45.95 -5.75
C LYS A 217 37.95 47.18 -4.91
N ASN A 218 36.69 47.58 -4.94
CA ASN A 218 36.15 48.73 -4.22
C ASN A 218 35.47 48.32 -2.90
N GLY A 219 35.42 47.01 -2.59
CA GLY A 219 34.76 46.48 -1.40
C GLY A 219 33.25 46.28 -1.55
N ASN A 220 32.70 46.43 -2.76
CA ASN A 220 31.29 46.18 -3.04
C ASN A 220 31.04 44.68 -3.21
N VAL A 221 29.85 44.21 -2.83
CA VAL A 221 29.46 42.80 -3.03
C VAL A 221 29.48 42.47 -4.51
N PHE A 222 30.18 41.40 -4.87
CA PHE A 222 30.40 40.99 -6.26
C PHE A 222 29.66 39.68 -6.58
N PHE A 223 28.99 39.66 -7.73
CA PHE A 223 28.42 38.46 -8.33
C PHE A 223 28.91 38.34 -9.77
N ASP A 224 29.62 37.26 -10.09
CA ASP A 224 30.02 36.93 -11.47
C ASP A 224 28.83 36.33 -12.25
N ARG A 225 27.81 37.16 -12.51
CA ARG A 225 26.52 36.77 -13.12
C ARG A 225 26.10 37.78 -14.20
N ASP A 226 25.04 37.45 -14.95
CA ASP A 226 24.51 38.29 -16.02
C ASP A 226 23.83 39.56 -15.46
N PRO A 227 24.35 40.77 -15.74
CA PRO A 227 23.78 42.02 -15.23
C PRO A 227 22.40 42.34 -15.81
N GLU A 228 22.09 41.93 -17.04
CA GLU A 228 20.78 42.23 -17.65
C GLU A 228 19.66 41.42 -17.00
N ILE A 229 19.94 40.17 -16.63
CA ILE A 229 18.97 39.34 -15.89
C ILE A 229 18.86 39.83 -14.44
N PHE A 230 19.97 40.23 -13.82
CA PHE A 230 19.93 40.81 -12.48
C PHE A 230 19.10 42.10 -12.44
N LYS A 231 19.17 42.93 -13.48
CA LYS A 231 18.29 44.09 -13.62
C LYS A 231 16.82 43.72 -13.64
N ILE A 232 16.45 42.62 -14.29
CA ILE A 232 15.08 42.09 -14.28
C ILE A 232 14.69 41.68 -12.85
N ILE A 233 15.58 40.99 -12.12
CA ILE A 233 15.36 40.62 -10.71
C ILE A 233 15.11 41.86 -9.85
N ILE A 234 15.96 42.89 -9.95
CA ILE A 234 15.80 44.11 -9.16
C ILE A 234 14.49 44.83 -9.50
N ASN A 235 14.11 44.90 -10.77
CA ASN A 235 12.82 45.48 -11.16
C ASN A 235 11.64 44.68 -10.59
N TYR A 236 11.72 43.34 -10.62
CA TYR A 236 10.72 42.46 -9.99
C TYR A 236 10.64 42.67 -8.48
N LEU A 237 11.77 42.77 -7.78
CA LEU A 237 11.80 43.01 -6.33
C LEU A 237 11.27 44.41 -5.95
N ARG A 238 11.37 45.39 -6.85
CA ARG A 238 10.81 46.74 -6.66
C ARG A 238 9.28 46.75 -6.73
N ASP A 239 8.70 46.04 -7.70
CA ASP A 239 7.26 45.95 -7.91
C ASP A 239 6.91 44.59 -8.53
N SER A 240 6.62 43.61 -7.67
CA SER A 240 6.39 42.22 -8.11
C SER A 240 5.09 42.04 -8.90
N GLU A 241 4.12 42.94 -8.75
CA GLU A 241 2.84 42.85 -9.47
C GLU A 241 2.96 43.37 -10.91
N LYS A 242 3.71 44.47 -11.10
CA LYS A 242 3.85 45.09 -12.44
C LYS A 242 5.07 44.61 -13.21
N CYS A 243 6.10 44.12 -12.53
CA CYS A 243 7.36 43.73 -13.15
C CYS A 243 7.56 42.21 -13.19
N LEU A 244 6.50 41.45 -13.49
CA LEU A 244 6.62 40.04 -13.87
C LEU A 244 7.48 39.92 -15.14
N PRO A 245 8.56 39.10 -15.13
CA PRO A 245 9.39 38.93 -16.31
C PRO A 245 8.60 38.33 -17.45
N SER A 246 8.67 38.98 -18.62
CA SER A 246 8.04 38.53 -19.86
C SER A 246 9.14 38.20 -20.88
N PRO A 247 9.74 37.00 -20.79
CA PRO A 247 10.80 36.60 -21.71
C PRO A 247 10.28 36.52 -23.15
N SER A 248 11.04 37.09 -24.10
CA SER A 248 10.72 37.04 -25.53
C SER A 248 11.09 35.71 -26.19
N THR A 249 11.97 34.93 -25.56
CA THR A 249 12.43 33.63 -26.07
C THR A 249 12.52 32.62 -24.94
N THR A 250 12.38 31.33 -25.26
CA THR A 250 12.54 30.24 -24.28
C THR A 250 13.92 30.22 -23.64
N GLN A 251 14.98 30.60 -24.37
CA GLN A 251 16.32 30.67 -23.78
C GLN A 251 16.43 31.79 -22.73
N MET A 252 15.82 32.95 -22.99
CA MET A 252 15.76 34.03 -22.01
C MET A 252 14.95 33.61 -20.77
N SER A 253 13.81 32.93 -20.97
CA SER A 253 13.02 32.35 -19.88
C SER A 253 13.86 31.43 -18.99
N LEU A 254 14.56 30.48 -19.61
CA LEU A 254 15.45 29.56 -18.90
C LEU A 254 16.56 30.27 -18.12
N ASN A 255 17.16 31.31 -18.69
CA ASN A 255 18.21 32.05 -18.01
C ASN A 255 17.63 32.84 -16.82
N ILE A 256 16.47 33.48 -16.97
CA ILE A 256 15.76 34.17 -15.88
C ILE A 256 15.46 33.19 -14.74
N LEU A 257 14.82 32.05 -15.04
CA LEU A 257 14.45 31.04 -14.05
C LEU A 257 15.67 30.52 -13.28
N LYS A 258 16.81 30.35 -13.95
CA LYS A 258 18.07 29.94 -13.32
C LYS A 258 18.62 31.00 -12.36
N GLU A 259 18.60 32.28 -12.74
CA GLU A 259 19.07 33.35 -11.85
C GLU A 259 18.13 33.51 -10.65
N PHE A 260 16.82 33.48 -10.84
CA PHE A 260 15.86 33.53 -9.74
C PHE A 260 16.06 32.38 -8.74
N ASN A 261 16.24 31.16 -9.25
CA ASN A 261 16.59 29.99 -8.43
C ASN A 261 17.93 30.16 -7.71
N TYR A 262 18.95 30.73 -8.36
CA TYR A 262 20.26 30.99 -7.75
C TYR A 262 20.15 31.94 -6.55
N PHE A 263 19.42 33.05 -6.70
CA PHE A 263 19.19 33.99 -5.61
C PHE A 263 18.15 33.47 -4.60
N GLY A 264 17.40 32.42 -4.90
CA GLY A 264 16.35 31.88 -4.04
C GLY A 264 15.13 32.80 -3.98
N ILE A 265 14.81 33.49 -5.08
CA ILE A 265 13.66 34.39 -5.21
C ILE A 265 12.57 33.64 -5.98
N LYS A 266 11.33 33.68 -5.46
CA LYS A 266 10.16 33.05 -6.10
C LYS A 266 9.32 34.10 -6.82
N PHE A 267 8.78 33.74 -8.00
CA PHE A 267 7.80 34.57 -8.71
C PHE A 267 6.46 34.58 -8.00
N TYR A 268 6.00 33.40 -7.59
CA TYR A 268 4.71 33.20 -6.97
C TYR A 268 4.92 32.68 -5.55
N ASP A 269 4.17 33.22 -4.60
CA ASP A 269 4.11 32.60 -3.26
C ASP A 269 3.26 31.31 -3.30
N ASN A 270 2.43 31.20 -4.34
CA ASN A 270 1.57 30.08 -4.65
C ASN A 270 2.34 28.98 -5.38
N SER A 271 2.06 27.72 -5.06
CA SER A 271 2.44 26.60 -5.91
C SER A 271 1.54 26.54 -7.14
N LEU A 272 2.13 26.22 -8.29
CA LEU A 272 1.44 26.02 -9.56
C LEU A 272 1.29 24.53 -9.80
N VAL A 273 0.06 24.02 -9.82
CA VAL A 273 -0.23 22.61 -10.08
C VAL A 273 -0.80 22.47 -11.48
N TYR A 274 -0.05 21.80 -12.35
CA TYR A 274 -0.45 21.55 -13.73
C TYR A 274 -0.96 20.13 -13.91
N VAL A 275 -1.99 20.00 -14.73
CA VAL A 275 -2.54 18.72 -15.19
C VAL A 275 -2.52 18.68 -16.72
N PHE A 276 -1.95 17.61 -17.28
CA PHE A 276 -1.74 17.47 -18.71
C PHE A 276 -2.37 16.19 -19.26
N GLY A 277 -3.08 16.30 -20.37
CA GLY A 277 -3.58 15.18 -21.16
C GLY A 277 -4.51 14.25 -20.38
N GLY A 278 -4.39 12.95 -20.62
CA GLY A 278 -5.27 11.91 -20.10
C GLY A 278 -6.33 11.50 -21.11
N CYS A 279 -7.35 10.79 -20.65
CA CYS A 279 -8.50 10.37 -21.44
C CYS A 279 -9.78 10.73 -20.69
N ASN A 280 -10.83 11.18 -21.40
CA ASN A 280 -12.12 11.53 -20.79
C ASN A 280 -13.14 10.38 -20.81
N GLY A 281 -12.73 9.19 -21.27
CA GLY A 281 -13.59 8.02 -21.50
C GLY A 281 -13.90 7.76 -22.97
N GLU A 282 -13.80 8.80 -23.82
CA GLU A 282 -14.09 8.71 -25.26
C GLU A 282 -12.84 8.97 -26.10
N MET A 283 -12.07 9.99 -25.73
CA MET A 283 -10.90 10.42 -26.49
C MET A 283 -9.72 10.76 -25.60
N ILE A 284 -8.53 10.63 -26.20
CA ILE A 284 -7.27 11.03 -25.60
C ILE A 284 -7.12 12.54 -25.74
N LEU A 285 -6.78 13.20 -24.63
CA LEU A 285 -6.78 14.64 -24.48
C LEU A 285 -5.40 15.22 -24.75
N ASP A 286 -5.39 16.43 -25.30
CA ASP A 286 -4.26 17.36 -25.41
C ASP A 286 -4.44 18.61 -24.52
N THR A 287 -5.44 18.59 -23.64
CA THR A 287 -5.79 19.76 -22.83
C THR A 287 -4.91 19.84 -21.59
N SER A 288 -4.51 21.08 -21.27
CA SER A 288 -3.69 21.42 -20.10
C SER A 288 -4.47 22.34 -19.17
N GLU A 289 -4.44 22.05 -17.87
CA GLU A 289 -5.11 22.84 -16.84
C GLU A 289 -4.11 23.25 -15.75
N LEU A 290 -4.31 24.42 -15.15
CA LEU A 290 -3.51 24.98 -14.07
C LEU A 290 -4.39 25.28 -12.87
N PHE A 291 -3.94 24.86 -11.70
CA PHE A 291 -4.46 25.26 -10.41
C PHE A 291 -3.40 26.03 -9.63
N ILE A 292 -3.72 27.25 -9.21
CA ILE A 292 -2.84 28.10 -8.41
C ILE A 292 -3.25 27.94 -6.95
N THR A 293 -2.39 27.37 -6.11
CA THR A 293 -2.73 27.09 -4.70
C THR A 293 -2.77 28.39 -3.90
N PRO A 294 -3.87 28.77 -3.22
CA PRO A 294 -3.89 29.97 -2.37
C PRO A 294 -2.89 29.90 -1.22
N ILE A 295 -2.34 31.06 -0.84
CA ILE A 295 -1.23 31.19 0.12
C ILE A 295 -1.67 30.84 1.55
N CYS A 296 -2.93 31.13 1.90
CA CYS A 296 -3.53 30.79 3.19
C CYS A 296 -5.01 30.41 2.98
N LEU A 297 -5.33 29.11 3.00
CA LEU A 297 -6.68 28.63 3.22
C LEU A 297 -6.79 28.23 4.69
N GLU A 298 -7.26 29.14 5.53
CA GLU A 298 -7.65 28.80 6.90
C GLU A 298 -9.01 28.10 6.91
N ASP A 299 -9.90 28.49 5.99
CA ASP A 299 -11.23 27.90 5.81
C ASP A 299 -11.23 26.72 4.81
N GLU A 300 -12.24 25.85 4.92
CA GLU A 300 -12.51 24.81 3.91
C GLU A 300 -12.97 25.45 2.59
N PHE A 301 -12.78 24.75 1.46
CA PHE A 301 -13.26 25.23 0.16
C PHE A 301 -14.80 25.32 0.14
N SER A 302 -15.32 26.52 0.38
CA SER A 302 -16.74 26.84 0.25
C SER A 302 -17.12 27.07 -1.21
N GLU A 303 -18.42 27.03 -1.52
CA GLU A 303 -18.92 27.37 -2.87
C GLU A 303 -18.50 28.78 -3.31
N GLU A 304 -18.33 29.71 -2.37
CA GLU A 304 -17.91 31.09 -2.65
C GLU A 304 -16.42 31.17 -2.99
N ILE A 305 -15.56 30.43 -2.29
CA ILE A 305 -14.12 30.33 -2.61
C ILE A 305 -13.94 29.69 -3.99
N ASN A 306 -14.70 28.63 -4.30
CA ASN A 306 -14.61 27.93 -5.57
C ASN A 306 -15.04 28.79 -6.78
N LYS A 307 -15.74 29.92 -6.58
CA LYS A 307 -16.02 30.88 -7.67
C LYS A 307 -14.80 31.69 -8.09
N ASN A 308 -13.88 31.92 -7.16
CA ASN A 308 -12.70 32.76 -7.36
C ASN A 308 -11.39 31.94 -7.47
N VAL A 309 -11.40 30.69 -7.00
CA VAL A 309 -10.26 29.78 -6.98
C VAL A 309 -10.66 28.47 -7.66
N GLY A 310 -10.05 28.18 -8.81
CA GLY A 310 -10.38 27.00 -9.59
C GLY A 310 -9.33 26.71 -10.66
N TRP A 311 -9.56 25.62 -11.39
CA TRP A 311 -8.72 25.24 -12.52
C TRP A 311 -8.94 26.22 -13.69
N SER A 312 -7.84 26.60 -14.34
CA SER A 312 -7.83 27.43 -15.54
C SER A 312 -7.18 26.70 -16.71
N LYS A 313 -7.54 27.06 -17.94
CA LYS A 313 -6.91 26.48 -19.14
C LYS A 313 -5.59 27.16 -19.42
N VAL A 314 -4.57 26.38 -19.78
CA VAL A 314 -3.28 26.86 -20.28
C VAL A 314 -3.00 26.28 -21.65
N LYS A 315 -1.85 26.59 -22.27
CA LYS A 315 -1.51 26.11 -23.61
C LYS A 315 -1.66 24.58 -23.73
N THR A 316 -2.45 24.15 -24.71
CA THR A 316 -2.63 22.73 -25.03
C THR A 316 -1.32 22.10 -25.47
N MET A 317 -1.15 20.84 -25.09
CA MET A 317 0.07 20.08 -25.39
C MET A 317 0.10 19.66 -26.88
N PRO A 318 1.27 19.66 -27.53
CA PRO A 318 1.42 19.29 -28.94
C PRO A 318 0.89 17.90 -29.31
N THR A 319 1.13 16.89 -28.46
CA THR A 319 0.76 15.50 -28.77
C THR A 319 -0.23 14.97 -27.74
N PRO A 320 -1.52 14.74 -28.05
CA PRO A 320 -2.47 14.14 -27.11
C PRO A 320 -1.93 12.81 -26.58
N ARG A 321 -1.99 12.58 -25.26
CA ARG A 321 -1.52 11.33 -24.64
C ARG A 321 -2.26 11.00 -23.35
N ALA A 322 -2.43 9.71 -23.09
CA ALA A 322 -2.89 9.16 -21.82
C ALA A 322 -1.86 8.19 -21.24
N HIS A 323 -1.88 8.00 -19.92
CA HIS A 323 -0.95 7.19 -19.13
C HIS A 323 0.53 7.54 -19.35
N GLY A 324 0.79 8.82 -19.65
CA GLY A 324 2.12 9.40 -19.59
C GLY A 324 2.50 9.81 -18.17
N SER A 325 3.66 10.42 -18.04
CA SER A 325 4.14 10.95 -16.77
C SER A 325 4.65 12.36 -16.95
N SER A 326 4.54 13.17 -15.90
CA SER A 326 5.13 14.50 -15.89
C SER A 326 5.81 14.79 -14.57
N THR A 327 6.95 15.47 -14.63
CA THR A 327 7.71 15.88 -13.45
C THR A 327 8.28 17.28 -13.64
N ASN A 328 8.74 17.88 -12.54
CA ASN A 328 9.46 19.15 -12.63
C ASN A 328 10.84 18.92 -13.28
N LEU A 329 11.20 19.80 -14.21
CA LEU A 329 12.49 19.82 -14.88
C LEU A 329 13.22 21.09 -14.45
N ASP A 330 14.40 20.93 -13.85
CA ASP A 330 15.23 22.04 -13.39
C ASP A 330 14.46 23.05 -12.50
N LYS A 331 13.53 22.52 -11.68
CA LYS A 331 12.64 23.27 -10.76
C LYS A 331 11.70 24.30 -11.40
N SER A 332 11.70 24.45 -12.72
CA SER A 332 11.13 25.63 -13.38
C SER A 332 10.28 25.31 -14.60
N ASN A 333 10.47 24.15 -15.23
CA ASN A 333 9.66 23.67 -16.35
C ASN A 333 8.92 22.38 -15.98
N CYS A 334 7.86 22.05 -16.71
CA CYS A 334 7.25 20.71 -16.65
C CYS A 334 7.80 19.87 -17.80
N ALA A 335 8.31 18.68 -17.50
CA ALA A 335 8.64 17.67 -18.50
C ALA A 335 7.50 16.66 -18.57
N LEU A 336 6.97 16.42 -19.76
CA LEU A 336 5.93 15.45 -20.06
C LEU A 336 6.46 14.40 -21.02
N PHE A 337 6.36 13.12 -20.67
CA PHE A 337 6.96 12.04 -21.44
C PHE A 337 6.16 10.75 -21.32
N GLY A 338 6.37 9.85 -22.28
CA GLY A 338 5.65 8.58 -22.32
C GLY A 338 4.15 8.75 -22.62
N GLY A 339 3.39 7.70 -22.31
CA GLY A 339 1.96 7.59 -22.59
C GLY A 339 1.69 6.90 -23.92
N TYR A 340 0.42 6.90 -24.32
CA TYR A 340 -0.02 6.38 -25.60
C TYR A 340 -1.04 7.31 -26.24
N ASN A 341 -1.22 7.15 -27.54
CA ASN A 341 -2.25 7.85 -28.29
C ASN A 341 -2.88 6.92 -29.34
N ASN A 342 -3.74 7.47 -30.20
CA ASN A 342 -4.41 6.67 -31.24
C ASN A 342 -3.45 6.09 -32.28
N SER A 343 -2.26 6.69 -32.44
CA SER A 343 -1.27 6.29 -33.45
C SER A 343 -0.17 5.39 -32.89
N SER A 344 0.12 5.46 -31.59
CA SER A 344 1.18 4.67 -30.95
C SER A 344 0.73 4.08 -29.62
N LYS A 345 1.06 2.80 -29.42
CA LYS A 345 0.81 2.06 -28.17
C LYS A 345 1.68 2.54 -27.00
N ALA A 346 2.84 3.11 -27.29
CA ALA A 346 3.78 3.67 -26.32
C ALA A 346 4.59 4.80 -26.98
N LEU A 347 4.66 5.95 -26.33
CA LEU A 347 5.38 7.13 -26.80
C LEU A 347 6.75 7.21 -26.11
N ASP A 348 7.76 7.63 -26.86
CA ASP A 348 9.11 7.95 -26.36
C ASP A 348 9.34 9.46 -26.25
N SER A 349 8.44 10.27 -26.82
CA SER A 349 8.61 11.71 -26.93
C SER A 349 8.58 12.41 -25.57
N LEU A 350 9.53 13.34 -25.41
CA LEU A 350 9.62 14.29 -24.31
C LEU A 350 9.15 15.67 -24.80
N GLU A 351 8.14 16.22 -24.15
CA GLU A 351 7.63 17.58 -24.35
C GLU A 351 7.88 18.40 -23.10
N ILE A 352 8.40 19.61 -23.25
CA ILE A 352 8.75 20.49 -22.13
C ILE A 352 7.89 21.74 -22.21
N TYR A 353 7.15 22.00 -21.15
CA TYR A 353 6.31 23.17 -20.99
C TYR A 353 7.04 24.26 -20.20
N ASP A 354 7.02 25.47 -20.75
CA ASP A 354 7.54 26.67 -20.14
C ASP A 354 6.41 27.56 -19.63
N PRO A 355 6.23 27.66 -18.29
CA PRO A 355 5.14 28.41 -17.70
C PRO A 355 5.29 29.94 -17.83
N LEU A 356 6.51 30.48 -18.01
CA LEU A 356 6.69 31.92 -18.21
C LEU A 356 6.32 32.37 -19.62
N THR A 357 6.48 31.49 -20.61
CA THR A 357 6.15 31.79 -22.02
C THR A 357 4.84 31.15 -22.49
N ASP A 358 4.17 30.37 -21.63
CA ASP A 358 2.99 29.55 -21.96
C ASP A 358 3.20 28.76 -23.27
N SER A 359 4.35 28.11 -23.39
CA SER A 359 4.80 27.48 -24.63
C SER A 359 5.38 26.09 -24.42
N TRP A 360 5.30 25.28 -25.48
CA TRP A 360 5.82 23.92 -25.52
C TRP A 360 7.02 23.83 -26.45
N ARG A 361 7.98 22.98 -26.09
CA ARG A 361 9.08 22.58 -26.96
C ARG A 361 9.36 21.09 -26.85
N LEU A 362 9.90 20.51 -27.92
CA LEU A 362 10.34 19.13 -27.92
C LEU A 362 11.71 18.99 -27.23
N GLY A 363 11.84 17.94 -26.43
CA GLY A 363 13.10 17.46 -25.89
C GLY A 363 13.57 16.20 -26.62
N PRO A 364 14.71 15.64 -26.23
CA PRO A 364 15.18 14.35 -26.74
C PRO A 364 14.24 13.22 -26.30
N SER A 365 13.94 12.31 -27.22
CA SER A 365 13.14 11.12 -26.94
C SER A 365 13.85 10.16 -25.98
N MET A 366 13.07 9.45 -25.16
CA MET A 366 13.52 8.29 -24.40
C MET A 366 14.11 7.23 -25.32
N LEU A 367 14.95 6.35 -24.78
CA LEU A 367 15.52 5.21 -25.51
C LEU A 367 14.45 4.16 -25.81
N ILE A 368 13.45 4.05 -24.93
CA ILE A 368 12.32 3.11 -25.05
C ILE A 368 11.02 3.89 -24.89
N GLY A 369 10.08 3.70 -25.82
CA GLY A 369 8.72 4.24 -25.69
C GLY A 369 7.99 3.57 -24.53
N ARG A 370 7.26 4.32 -23.70
CA ARG A 370 6.66 3.82 -22.45
C ARG A 370 5.27 4.38 -22.24
N ARG A 371 4.32 3.57 -21.79
CA ARG A 371 3.07 4.02 -21.12
C ARG A 371 2.93 3.39 -19.74
N ASN A 372 2.02 3.91 -18.91
CA ASN A 372 1.77 3.41 -17.56
C ASN A 372 3.05 3.36 -16.70
N LEU A 373 4.01 4.23 -17.00
CA LEU A 373 5.28 4.35 -16.30
C LEU A 373 5.15 5.13 -15.00
N ALA A 374 6.01 4.80 -14.05
CA ALA A 374 6.29 5.65 -12.91
C ALA A 374 7.37 6.67 -13.30
N SER A 375 7.35 7.84 -12.65
CA SER A 375 8.46 8.77 -12.76
C SER A 375 8.62 9.67 -11.55
N ILE A 376 9.83 10.20 -11.39
CA ILE A 376 10.16 11.17 -10.34
C ILE A 376 11.39 12.00 -10.71
N THR A 377 11.50 13.22 -10.20
CA THR A 377 12.71 14.03 -10.30
C THR A 377 13.61 13.78 -9.10
N LEU A 378 14.87 13.43 -9.37
CA LEU A 378 15.90 13.20 -8.37
C LEU A 378 16.40 14.50 -7.75
N GLU A 379 17.10 14.40 -6.62
CA GLU A 379 17.71 15.55 -5.94
C GLU A 379 18.74 16.28 -6.82
N ASP A 380 19.45 15.55 -7.68
CA ASP A 380 20.41 16.12 -8.64
C ASP A 380 19.75 16.72 -9.89
N GLY A 381 18.41 16.76 -9.94
CA GLY A 381 17.64 17.34 -11.02
C GLY A 381 17.39 16.44 -12.24
N ARG A 382 17.92 15.21 -12.24
CA ARG A 382 17.61 14.23 -13.30
C ARG A 382 16.18 13.71 -13.17
N ILE A 383 15.54 13.43 -14.29
CA ILE A 383 14.23 12.75 -14.32
C ILE A 383 14.47 11.25 -14.41
N PHE A 384 13.78 10.48 -13.58
CA PHE A 384 13.84 9.03 -13.58
C PHE A 384 12.55 8.45 -14.17
N ALA A 385 12.64 7.79 -15.32
CA ALA A 385 11.54 7.04 -15.93
C ALA A 385 11.67 5.55 -15.57
N ILE A 386 10.63 4.98 -14.96
CA ILE A 386 10.71 3.67 -14.30
C ILE A 386 9.63 2.74 -14.82
N GLY A 387 10.04 1.61 -15.42
CA GLY A 387 9.15 0.56 -15.89
C GLY A 387 8.12 1.02 -16.92
N GLY A 388 6.91 0.48 -16.81
CA GLY A 388 5.81 0.72 -17.73
C GLY A 388 5.60 -0.41 -18.74
N PHE A 389 4.95 -0.07 -19.83
CA PHE A 389 4.67 -0.95 -20.96
C PHE A 389 5.22 -0.33 -22.25
N ASP A 390 6.01 -1.08 -23.02
CA ASP A 390 6.72 -0.58 -24.21
C ASP A 390 5.95 -0.66 -25.52
N GLY A 391 4.71 -1.16 -25.47
CA GLY A 391 3.90 -1.46 -26.65
C GLY A 391 3.69 -2.95 -26.87
N GLU A 392 4.57 -3.78 -26.29
CA GLU A 392 4.56 -5.24 -26.38
C GLU A 392 4.62 -5.92 -25.02
N ASN A 393 5.52 -5.46 -24.14
CA ASN A 393 5.85 -6.09 -22.87
C ASN A 393 5.78 -5.10 -21.71
N ILE A 394 5.47 -5.62 -20.51
CA ILE A 394 5.72 -4.90 -19.27
C ILE A 394 7.21 -5.04 -18.95
N ILE A 395 7.88 -3.91 -18.73
CA ILE A 395 9.33 -3.83 -18.68
C ILE A 395 9.85 -3.47 -17.28
N SER A 396 11.04 -3.98 -16.96
CA SER A 396 11.81 -3.61 -15.76
C SER A 396 12.83 -2.51 -16.05
N SER A 397 13.06 -2.17 -17.32
CA SER A 397 14.07 -1.18 -17.71
C SER A 397 13.71 0.20 -17.16
N THR A 398 14.74 0.98 -16.86
CA THR A 398 14.61 2.32 -16.32
C THR A 398 15.62 3.23 -17.03
N GLU A 399 15.32 4.53 -17.07
CA GLU A 399 16.14 5.53 -17.76
C GLU A 399 16.23 6.83 -16.95
N PHE A 400 17.40 7.46 -16.99
CA PHE A 400 17.58 8.83 -16.50
C PHE A 400 17.64 9.81 -17.66
N TYR A 401 16.88 10.90 -17.57
CA TYR A 401 17.11 12.09 -18.37
C TYR A 401 17.91 13.11 -17.57
N ASP A 402 19.05 13.51 -18.12
CA ASP A 402 19.86 14.59 -17.57
C ASP A 402 19.63 15.88 -18.37
N TYR A 403 19.08 16.88 -17.69
CA TYR A 403 18.80 18.19 -18.27
C TYR A 403 20.06 18.94 -18.72
N ARG A 404 21.22 18.70 -18.11
CA ARG A 404 22.47 19.37 -18.47
C ARG A 404 23.04 18.81 -19.77
N THR A 405 23.06 17.48 -19.88
CA THR A 405 23.61 16.80 -21.07
C THR A 405 22.61 16.70 -22.20
N LYS A 406 21.30 16.80 -21.92
CA LYS A 406 20.20 16.63 -22.89
C LYS A 406 20.17 15.22 -23.48
N PHE A 407 20.47 14.20 -22.67
CA PHE A 407 20.39 12.81 -23.11
C PHE A 407 19.65 11.94 -22.09
N TRP A 408 18.98 10.93 -22.62
CA TRP A 408 18.51 9.79 -21.85
C TRP A 408 19.61 8.75 -21.75
N SER A 409 19.75 8.15 -20.58
CA SER A 409 20.75 7.13 -20.29
C SER A 409 20.10 5.95 -19.59
N VAL A 410 20.57 4.75 -19.90
CA VAL A 410 20.11 3.53 -19.23
C VAL A 410 20.50 3.57 -17.76
N SER A 411 19.59 3.13 -16.90
CA SER A 411 19.82 3.03 -15.47
C SER A 411 19.46 1.63 -14.93
N PRO A 412 19.78 1.34 -13.65
CA PRO A 412 19.56 0.02 -13.07
C PRO A 412 18.09 -0.41 -13.18
N GLN A 413 17.90 -1.64 -13.62
CA GLN A 413 16.56 -2.20 -13.86
C GLN A 413 15.89 -2.63 -12.56
N LEU A 414 14.56 -2.62 -12.55
CA LEU A 414 13.76 -3.23 -11.49
C LEU A 414 14.02 -4.74 -11.42
N ASN A 415 13.87 -5.32 -10.23
CA ASN A 415 13.91 -6.77 -10.02
C ASN A 415 12.67 -7.44 -10.62
N ILE A 416 11.53 -6.75 -10.58
CA ILE A 416 10.26 -7.22 -11.14
C ILE A 416 9.79 -6.20 -12.19
N PRO A 417 9.45 -6.62 -13.43
CA PRO A 417 8.81 -5.74 -14.41
C PRO A 417 7.47 -5.21 -13.89
N ARG A 418 7.23 -3.90 -13.98
CA ARG A 418 6.05 -3.24 -13.40
C ARG A 418 5.47 -2.21 -14.35
N SER A 419 4.16 -2.23 -14.53
CA SER A 419 3.39 -1.12 -15.09
C SER A 419 2.28 -0.69 -14.12
N SER A 420 1.81 0.55 -14.24
CA SER A 420 0.79 1.15 -13.36
C SER A 420 1.15 1.06 -11.86
N ALA A 421 2.46 1.11 -11.55
CA ALA A 421 2.95 1.17 -10.18
C ALA A 421 2.94 2.61 -9.66
N SER A 422 2.84 2.76 -8.34
CA SER A 422 2.98 4.07 -7.69
C SER A 422 4.44 4.30 -7.32
N CYS A 423 4.91 5.54 -7.43
CA CYS A 423 6.30 5.91 -7.13
C CYS A 423 6.34 7.12 -6.19
N VAL A 424 7.19 7.06 -5.16
CA VAL A 424 7.31 8.10 -4.15
C VAL A 424 8.78 8.32 -3.76
N LYS A 425 9.13 9.57 -3.44
CA LYS A 425 10.43 9.92 -2.84
C LYS A 425 10.34 9.72 -1.33
N LEU A 426 11.21 8.89 -0.76
CA LEU A 426 11.23 8.64 0.69
C LEU A 426 12.09 9.67 1.42
N ASP A 427 13.25 9.96 0.84
CA ASP A 427 14.22 10.94 1.32
C ASP A 427 15.04 11.51 0.14
N GLN A 428 16.14 12.21 0.41
CA GLN A 428 16.98 12.80 -0.64
C GLN A 428 17.65 11.77 -1.56
N PHE A 429 17.85 10.54 -1.09
CA PHE A 429 18.62 9.50 -1.75
C PHE A 429 17.83 8.21 -2.05
N SER A 430 16.58 8.12 -1.60
CA SER A 430 15.79 6.89 -1.66
C SER A 430 14.44 7.11 -2.33
N ILE A 431 14.10 6.24 -3.28
CA ILE A 431 12.81 6.24 -4.00
C ILE A 431 12.17 4.87 -3.87
N ALA A 432 10.88 4.82 -3.60
CA ALA A 432 10.14 3.57 -3.59
C ALA A 432 9.21 3.45 -4.79
N ILE A 433 9.15 2.26 -5.37
CA ILE A 433 8.11 1.84 -6.30
C ILE A 433 7.26 0.74 -5.66
N ILE A 434 5.95 0.92 -5.72
CA ILE A 434 4.99 0.21 -4.89
C ILE A 434 3.89 -0.36 -5.78
N GLY A 435 3.62 -1.65 -5.62
CA GLY A 435 2.56 -2.35 -6.34
C GLY A 435 2.78 -2.34 -7.86
N GLY A 436 1.69 -2.18 -8.61
CA GLY A 436 1.68 -2.28 -10.06
C GLY A 436 1.26 -3.66 -10.54
N THR A 437 1.41 -3.91 -11.84
CA THR A 437 1.17 -5.23 -12.46
C THR A 437 2.41 -5.67 -13.23
N CYS A 438 2.70 -6.98 -13.18
CA CYS A 438 3.70 -7.63 -14.03
C CYS A 438 3.07 -8.43 -15.18
N GLY A 439 1.79 -8.14 -15.48
CA GLY A 439 1.04 -8.71 -16.60
C GLY A 439 0.08 -9.80 -16.17
N ASN A 440 0.60 -10.88 -15.59
CA ASN A 440 -0.21 -12.01 -15.12
C ASN A 440 -0.75 -11.85 -13.70
N LYS A 441 -0.19 -10.94 -12.91
CA LYS A 441 -0.63 -10.64 -11.54
C LYS A 441 -0.36 -9.19 -11.20
N ARG A 442 -1.15 -8.67 -10.27
CA ARG A 442 -0.88 -7.41 -9.60
C ARG A 442 0.04 -7.67 -8.41
N LEU A 443 0.67 -6.62 -7.91
CA LEU A 443 1.76 -6.75 -6.94
C LEU A 443 1.42 -6.06 -5.62
N LYS A 444 1.91 -6.65 -4.54
CA LYS A 444 2.01 -6.06 -3.20
C LYS A 444 3.46 -5.70 -2.83
N SER A 445 4.41 -6.14 -3.64
CA SER A 445 5.84 -5.97 -3.38
C SER A 445 6.28 -4.51 -3.58
N ILE A 446 7.31 -4.13 -2.84
CA ILE A 446 7.90 -2.80 -2.86
C ILE A 446 9.37 -2.94 -3.22
N GLU A 447 9.86 -2.08 -4.11
CA GLU A 447 11.28 -1.96 -4.42
C GLU A 447 11.76 -0.55 -4.12
N VAL A 448 12.96 -0.44 -3.54
CA VAL A 448 13.58 0.84 -3.18
C VAL A 448 14.85 1.03 -4.00
N PHE A 449 14.98 2.19 -4.61
CA PHE A 449 16.18 2.62 -5.29
C PHE A 449 17.00 3.53 -4.39
N ASP A 450 18.24 3.15 -4.10
CA ASP A 450 19.23 4.02 -3.44
C ASP A 450 20.09 4.71 -4.51
N THR A 451 19.97 6.03 -4.62
CA THR A 451 20.67 6.84 -5.63
C THR A 451 22.18 6.87 -5.43
N ARG A 452 22.67 6.65 -4.20
CA ARG A 452 24.11 6.63 -3.89
C ARG A 452 24.74 5.31 -4.32
N ARG A 453 23.99 4.21 -4.18
CA ARG A 453 24.42 2.88 -4.62
C ARG A 453 24.09 2.63 -6.09
N ASN A 454 23.18 3.42 -6.66
CA ASN A 454 22.64 3.23 -8.00
C ASN A 454 22.14 1.79 -8.19
N GLN A 455 21.28 1.33 -7.26
CA GLN A 455 20.79 -0.05 -7.22
C GLN A 455 19.35 -0.10 -6.69
N TRP A 456 18.57 -1.04 -7.22
CA TRP A 456 17.25 -1.41 -6.71
C TRP A 456 17.36 -2.55 -5.70
N GLU A 457 16.67 -2.42 -4.59
CA GLU A 457 16.55 -3.43 -3.56
C GLU A 457 15.08 -3.83 -3.41
N LEU A 458 14.80 -5.14 -3.51
CA LEU A 458 13.48 -5.68 -3.24
C LEU A 458 13.29 -5.82 -1.73
N ILE A 459 12.31 -5.10 -1.18
CA ILE A 459 12.00 -5.16 0.24
C ILE A 459 11.20 -6.42 0.53
N GLN A 460 11.85 -7.42 1.15
CA GLN A 460 11.21 -8.70 1.50
C GLN A 460 10.48 -8.65 2.85
N SER A 461 10.87 -7.74 3.73
CA SER A 461 10.28 -7.60 5.07
C SER A 461 8.92 -6.90 5.05
N LYS A 462 8.52 -6.32 3.92
CA LYS A 462 7.37 -5.41 3.83
C LYS A 462 6.66 -5.55 2.48
N GLU A 463 5.35 -5.73 2.56
CA GLU A 463 4.44 -5.72 1.41
C GLU A 463 3.18 -4.93 1.76
N LEU A 464 2.42 -4.53 0.74
CA LEU A 464 1.08 -3.97 0.90
C LEU A 464 0.13 -4.99 1.52
N LEU A 465 -0.84 -4.50 2.29
CA LEU A 465 -1.94 -5.30 2.83
C LEU A 465 -2.82 -5.81 1.69
N GLU A 466 -3.09 -4.96 0.70
CA GLU A 466 -3.87 -5.29 -0.48
C GLU A 466 -3.04 -5.13 -1.76
N VAL A 467 -3.22 -6.07 -2.68
CA VAL A 467 -2.63 -6.01 -4.00
C VAL A 467 -3.29 -4.90 -4.80
N ARG A 468 -2.50 -4.03 -5.43
CA ARG A 468 -3.03 -2.88 -6.20
C ARG A 468 -2.17 -2.49 -7.39
N SER A 469 -2.82 -2.03 -8.45
CA SER A 469 -2.20 -1.26 -9.55
C SER A 469 -3.10 -0.10 -9.96
N GLY A 470 -2.53 0.93 -10.58
CA GLY A 470 -3.27 2.17 -10.90
C GLY A 470 -3.61 2.99 -9.66
N SER A 471 -2.91 2.74 -8.54
CA SER A 471 -3.08 3.42 -7.26
C SER A 471 -2.38 4.76 -7.21
N ILE A 472 -2.76 5.56 -6.22
CA ILE A 472 -2.11 6.83 -5.90
C ILE A 472 -1.30 6.69 -4.61
N ALA A 473 -0.05 7.14 -4.62
CA ALA A 473 0.81 7.10 -3.43
C ALA A 473 1.46 8.45 -3.15
N TYR A 474 1.60 8.74 -1.87
CA TYR A 474 2.18 9.96 -1.33
C TYR A 474 3.14 9.58 -0.21
N ALA A 475 4.28 10.27 -0.13
CA ALA A 475 5.23 10.08 0.95
C ALA A 475 5.59 11.40 1.62
N SER A 476 5.74 11.35 2.94
CA SER A 476 6.12 12.49 3.77
C SER A 476 6.89 12.02 4.99
N PHE A 477 8.11 12.51 5.18
CA PHE A 477 8.98 12.14 6.30
C PHE A 477 9.15 10.61 6.47
N GLY A 478 9.31 9.88 5.37
CA GLY A 478 9.49 8.41 5.37
C GLY A 478 8.19 7.60 5.58
N LYS A 479 7.07 8.24 5.91
CA LYS A 479 5.74 7.64 5.91
C LYS A 479 5.18 7.64 4.51
N VAL A 480 4.68 6.49 4.06
CA VAL A 480 4.05 6.31 2.76
C VAL A 480 2.58 6.01 2.97
N CYS A 481 1.73 6.80 2.34
CA CYS A 481 0.31 6.53 2.23
C CYS A 481 -0.03 6.14 0.79
N ILE A 482 -0.85 5.13 0.60
CA ILE A 482 -1.32 4.67 -0.70
C ILE A 482 -2.82 4.44 -0.68
N TRP A 483 -3.53 4.89 -1.71
CA TRP A 483 -4.97 4.72 -1.83
C TRP A 483 -5.38 4.19 -3.19
N GLY A 484 -6.53 3.55 -3.18
CA GLY A 484 -7.23 3.11 -4.37
C GLY A 484 -6.40 2.23 -5.28
N GLY A 485 -6.64 2.38 -6.58
CA GLY A 485 -6.21 1.44 -7.60
C GLY A 485 -7.23 0.33 -7.78
N ILE A 486 -6.80 -0.74 -8.45
CA ILE A 486 -7.62 -1.92 -8.72
C ILE A 486 -6.88 -3.15 -8.21
N ASP A 487 -7.61 -4.09 -7.62
CA ASP A 487 -7.11 -5.36 -7.09
C ASP A 487 -7.06 -6.50 -8.12
N GLU A 488 -6.72 -7.72 -7.70
CA GLU A 488 -6.64 -8.90 -8.58
C GLU A 488 -8.00 -9.34 -9.15
N ASN A 489 -9.10 -9.02 -8.48
CA ASN A 489 -10.47 -9.33 -8.93
C ASN A 489 -11.03 -8.27 -9.90
N ASN A 490 -10.27 -7.21 -10.14
CA ASN A 490 -10.66 -6.01 -10.86
C ASN A 490 -11.66 -5.12 -10.11
N ASP A 491 -11.71 -5.24 -8.79
CA ASP A 491 -12.48 -4.35 -7.95
C ASP A 491 -11.72 -3.03 -7.75
N VAL A 492 -12.44 -1.91 -7.93
CA VAL A 492 -11.87 -0.58 -7.72
C VAL A 492 -11.82 -0.29 -6.22
N LEU A 493 -10.61 -0.12 -5.70
CA LEU A 493 -10.37 0.05 -4.27
C LEU A 493 -10.65 1.48 -3.83
N CYS A 494 -11.23 1.63 -2.64
CA CYS A 494 -11.25 2.88 -1.88
C CYS A 494 -10.27 2.86 -0.70
N SER A 495 -9.72 1.68 -0.37
CA SER A 495 -8.87 1.45 0.79
C SER A 495 -7.60 2.30 0.73
N GLY A 496 -7.24 2.83 1.90
CA GLY A 496 -5.98 3.52 2.14
C GLY A 496 -5.10 2.71 3.07
N GLU A 497 -3.80 2.66 2.79
CA GLU A 497 -2.79 2.05 3.66
C GLU A 497 -1.71 3.08 4.00
N LEU A 498 -1.27 3.09 5.26
CA LEU A 498 -0.13 3.84 5.76
C LEU A 498 0.93 2.84 6.24
N PHE A 499 2.17 3.07 5.83
CA PHE A 499 3.31 2.30 6.28
C PHE A 499 4.61 3.10 6.21
N ASN A 500 5.60 2.69 6.99
CA ASN A 500 6.97 3.20 6.88
C ASN A 500 7.80 2.28 6.01
N ILE A 501 8.67 2.88 5.18
CA ILE A 501 9.76 2.17 4.52
C ILE A 501 11.03 2.60 5.24
N SER A 502 11.37 1.91 6.33
CA SER A 502 12.66 2.07 7.00
C SER A 502 13.49 0.81 6.82
N SER A 503 14.81 0.95 6.78
CA SER A 503 15.74 -0.19 6.81
C SER A 503 15.75 -0.92 8.17
N SER A 504 15.10 -0.36 9.20
CA SER A 504 14.99 -0.98 10.53
C SER A 504 13.75 -1.88 10.61
N PRO A 505 13.91 -3.16 11.03
CA PRO A 505 12.80 -4.11 11.10
C PRO A 505 11.78 -3.85 12.23
N ILE A 506 11.98 -2.81 13.06
CA ILE A 506 11.22 -2.59 14.30
C ILE A 506 9.89 -1.83 14.04
N ASP A 507 9.79 -1.03 12.98
CA ASP A 507 8.63 -0.16 12.67
C ASP A 507 7.75 -0.71 11.53
N ASN A 508 7.52 -2.02 11.52
CA ASN A 508 6.91 -2.74 10.39
C ASN A 508 5.38 -2.76 10.32
N ASN A 509 4.67 -1.92 11.08
CA ASN A 509 3.20 -1.94 11.06
C ASN A 509 2.65 -1.22 9.82
N SER A 510 2.02 -1.96 8.91
CA SER A 510 1.10 -1.39 7.92
C SER A 510 -0.27 -1.26 8.57
N THR A 511 -0.91 -0.11 8.43
CA THR A 511 -2.24 0.14 9.00
C THR A 511 -3.15 0.73 7.94
N TYR A 512 -4.42 0.33 7.97
CA TYR A 512 -5.45 1.01 7.19
C TYR A 512 -5.65 2.43 7.72
N ILE A 513 -5.80 3.38 6.79
CA ILE A 513 -6.13 4.78 7.04
C ILE A 513 -7.49 5.11 6.42
N LYS A 514 -7.98 6.33 6.63
CA LYS A 514 -9.27 6.75 6.11
C LYS A 514 -9.38 6.44 4.59
N PRO A 515 -10.37 5.63 4.18
CA PRO A 515 -10.56 5.31 2.77
C PRO A 515 -11.07 6.53 2.00
N LEU A 516 -10.91 6.50 0.69
CA LEU A 516 -11.58 7.41 -0.23
C LEU A 516 -13.09 7.21 -0.16
N ASP A 517 -13.87 8.26 -0.40
CA ASP A 517 -15.34 8.17 -0.40
C ASP A 517 -15.87 7.25 -1.51
N LYS A 518 -15.16 7.18 -2.64
CA LYS A 518 -15.41 6.27 -3.76
C LYS A 518 -14.09 5.61 -4.17
N GLY A 519 -14.19 4.39 -4.69
CA GLY A 519 -13.03 3.73 -5.28
C GLY A 519 -12.55 4.47 -6.51
N ILE A 520 -11.24 4.74 -6.59
CA ILE A 520 -10.62 5.50 -7.69
C ILE A 520 -9.36 4.79 -8.16
N PHE A 521 -9.16 4.72 -9.47
CA PHE A 521 -7.92 4.28 -10.11
C PHE A 521 -7.52 5.19 -11.27
N ASP A 522 -6.26 5.09 -11.70
CA ASP A 522 -5.65 5.93 -12.75
C ASP A 522 -5.84 7.44 -12.53
N SER A 523 -5.99 7.82 -11.26
CA SER A 523 -5.89 9.19 -10.77
C SER A 523 -4.44 9.56 -10.51
N LYS A 524 -4.20 10.83 -10.21
CA LYS A 524 -2.89 11.33 -9.81
C LYS A 524 -2.97 12.10 -8.51
N ILE A 525 -1.96 11.88 -7.67
CA ILE A 525 -1.74 12.60 -6.42
C ILE A 525 -0.43 13.36 -6.51
N HIS A 526 -0.37 14.55 -5.92
CA HIS A 526 0.86 15.31 -5.79
C HIS A 526 0.96 15.92 -4.38
N PRO A 527 2.16 15.91 -3.74
CA PRO A 527 2.36 16.64 -2.48
C PRO A 527 2.18 18.15 -2.69
N ILE A 528 1.52 18.81 -1.74
CA ILE A 528 1.38 20.27 -1.69
C ILE A 528 1.60 20.77 -0.25
N SER A 529 1.83 22.06 -0.10
CA SER A 529 1.93 22.73 1.21
C SER A 529 1.00 23.93 1.20
N MET A 530 -0.27 23.70 1.53
CA MET A 530 -1.32 24.71 1.46
C MET A 530 -2.16 24.67 2.75
N GLY A 531 -1.85 25.56 3.71
CA GLY A 531 -2.48 25.53 5.03
C GLY A 531 -2.34 24.16 5.69
N LYS A 532 -3.47 23.52 6.03
CA LYS A 532 -3.52 22.16 6.59
C LYS A 532 -3.36 21.03 5.57
N TYR A 533 -3.47 21.32 4.27
CA TYR A 533 -3.48 20.30 3.22
C TYR A 533 -2.07 19.88 2.82
N SER A 534 -1.88 18.57 2.71
CA SER A 534 -0.60 17.90 2.50
C SER A 534 -0.45 17.25 1.11
N ALA A 535 -1.57 16.94 0.46
CA ALA A 535 -1.61 16.39 -0.88
C ALA A 535 -2.89 16.81 -1.63
N ILE A 536 -2.81 16.84 -2.96
CA ILE A 536 -3.93 17.04 -3.87
C ILE A 536 -4.08 15.80 -4.73
N ILE A 537 -5.31 15.30 -4.86
CA ILE A 537 -5.72 14.28 -5.84
C ILE A 537 -6.69 14.93 -6.82
N CYS A 538 -6.56 14.63 -8.11
CA CYS A 538 -7.49 15.11 -9.12
C CYS A 538 -7.82 14.03 -10.15
N GLY A 539 -9.07 14.02 -10.61
CA GLY A 539 -9.54 13.12 -11.67
C GLY A 539 -9.39 11.63 -11.35
N GLY A 540 -9.38 10.80 -12.38
CA GLY A 540 -9.33 9.34 -12.31
C GLY A 540 -10.58 8.68 -12.87
N GLN A 541 -10.71 7.38 -12.61
CA GLN A 541 -11.89 6.59 -12.91
C GLN A 541 -12.42 5.92 -11.66
N THR A 542 -13.75 5.89 -11.57
CA THR A 542 -14.48 4.96 -10.72
C THR A 542 -14.87 3.74 -11.55
N ALA A 543 -15.60 2.79 -10.98
CA ALA A 543 -16.13 1.66 -11.74
C ALA A 543 -17.08 2.09 -12.90
N ASP A 544 -17.77 3.21 -12.74
CA ASP A 544 -18.87 3.60 -13.64
C ASP A 544 -18.54 4.83 -14.52
N GLU A 545 -17.68 5.73 -14.05
CA GLU A 545 -17.47 7.02 -14.69
C GLU A 545 -16.04 7.55 -14.57
N THR A 546 -15.64 8.36 -15.56
CA THR A 546 -14.46 9.21 -15.48
C THR A 546 -14.80 10.48 -14.72
N ILE A 547 -14.04 10.77 -13.66
CA ILE A 547 -14.34 11.87 -12.73
C ILE A 547 -13.48 13.09 -13.02
N LYS A 548 -14.00 14.25 -12.62
CA LYS A 548 -13.30 15.55 -12.62
C LYS A 548 -12.99 16.05 -11.22
N THR A 549 -13.33 15.28 -10.19
CA THR A 549 -13.25 15.75 -8.80
C THR A 549 -11.82 15.99 -8.37
N THR A 550 -11.63 17.08 -7.64
CA THR A 550 -10.39 17.37 -6.91
C THR A 550 -10.64 17.19 -5.43
N GLN A 551 -9.71 16.54 -4.72
CA GLN A 551 -9.74 16.44 -3.27
C GLN A 551 -8.38 16.79 -2.68
N PHE A 552 -8.40 17.27 -1.45
CA PHE A 552 -7.22 17.59 -0.66
C PHE A 552 -7.17 16.71 0.57
N TYR A 553 -5.97 16.21 0.88
CA TYR A 553 -5.75 15.35 2.04
C TYR A 553 -5.01 16.11 3.15
N CYS A 554 -5.55 16.05 4.36
CA CYS A 554 -4.87 16.51 5.58
C CYS A 554 -4.31 15.29 6.32
N LEU A 555 -2.98 15.11 6.26
CA LEU A 555 -2.30 13.99 6.93
C LEU A 555 -2.44 14.06 8.47
N GLN A 556 -2.54 15.25 9.06
CA GLN A 556 -2.67 15.42 10.51
C GLN A 556 -4.04 14.99 11.03
N GLU A 557 -5.10 15.23 10.25
CA GLU A 557 -6.49 14.88 10.61
C GLU A 557 -6.94 13.53 10.02
N ASP A 558 -6.14 12.92 9.14
CA ASP A 558 -6.50 11.76 8.31
C ASP A 558 -7.87 11.94 7.62
N LYS A 559 -8.03 13.08 6.92
CA LYS A 559 -9.32 13.48 6.33
C LYS A 559 -9.15 14.05 4.92
N TRP A 560 -10.12 13.73 4.08
CA TRP A 560 -10.29 14.26 2.73
C TRP A 560 -11.25 15.45 2.72
N TYR A 561 -10.93 16.45 1.91
CA TYR A 561 -11.75 17.64 1.71
C TYR A 561 -11.94 17.85 0.21
N LYS A 562 -13.14 18.27 -0.18
CA LYS A 562 -13.44 18.55 -1.57
C LYS A 562 -12.77 19.85 -2.01
N GLY A 563 -12.19 19.85 -3.20
CA GLY A 563 -11.65 21.03 -3.87
C GLY A 563 -12.45 21.42 -5.12
N PRO A 564 -12.00 22.43 -5.87
CA PRO A 564 -12.61 22.80 -7.14
C PRO A 564 -12.35 21.71 -8.18
N ASP A 565 -13.42 21.29 -8.88
CA ASP A 565 -13.34 20.27 -9.92
C ASP A 565 -12.49 20.74 -11.11
N LEU A 566 -11.79 19.79 -11.74
CA LEU A 566 -11.18 19.99 -13.05
C LEU A 566 -12.22 20.47 -14.07
N ILE A 567 -11.78 21.25 -15.06
CA ILE A 567 -12.63 21.70 -16.16
C ILE A 567 -13.10 20.49 -16.98
N PHE A 568 -12.19 19.56 -17.26
CA PHE A 568 -12.49 18.35 -18.02
C PHE A 568 -12.32 17.08 -17.18
N PRO A 569 -13.31 16.16 -17.17
CA PRO A 569 -13.14 14.85 -16.56
C PRO A 569 -12.05 14.08 -17.29
N ARG A 570 -11.13 13.47 -16.53
CA ARG A 570 -9.97 12.79 -17.11
C ARG A 570 -9.35 11.76 -16.16
N TYR A 571 -8.79 10.72 -16.75
CA TYR A 571 -7.94 9.73 -16.09
C TYR A 571 -6.67 9.47 -16.89
N GLY A 572 -5.68 8.83 -16.26
CA GLY A 572 -4.38 8.59 -16.90
C GLY A 572 -3.68 9.88 -17.32
N HIS A 573 -4.08 11.03 -16.76
CA HIS A 573 -3.42 12.32 -16.99
C HIS A 573 -2.11 12.38 -16.21
N ALA A 574 -1.29 13.37 -16.52
CA ALA A 574 -0.07 13.65 -15.78
C ALA A 574 -0.28 14.87 -14.87
N ILE A 575 0.38 14.90 -13.70
CA ILE A 575 0.32 16.02 -12.75
C ILE A 575 1.74 16.48 -12.41
N THR A 576 1.96 17.79 -12.32
CA THR A 576 3.24 18.34 -11.88
C THR A 576 3.01 19.62 -11.10
N LYS A 577 3.68 19.72 -9.96
CA LYS A 577 3.77 20.96 -9.19
C LYS A 577 5.06 21.70 -9.53
N LEU A 578 4.97 23.02 -9.71
CA LEU A 578 6.10 23.93 -9.77
C LEU A 578 5.98 24.99 -8.66
N ASP A 579 7.12 25.31 -8.05
CA ASP A 579 7.28 26.41 -7.11
C ASP A 579 8.27 27.38 -7.75
N ILE A 580 7.76 28.27 -8.60
CA ILE A 580 8.57 29.19 -9.42
C ILE A 580 8.63 30.56 -8.76
#